data_AF-A0A2N6Q3X9-F1
#
_entry.id   AF-A0A2N6Q3X9-F1
#
_cell.length_a   1.000
_cell.length_b   1.000
_cell.length_c   1.000
_cell.angle_alpha   90.00
_cell.angle_beta   90.00
_cell.angle_gamma   90.00
#
_symmetry.space_group_name_H-M   'P 1'
#
loop_
_entity.id
_entity.type
_entity.pdbx_description
1 polymer ?
#
loop_
_entity_poly.entity_id
_entity_poly.type
_entity_poly.pdbx_seq_one_letter_code
_entity_poly.pdbx_strand_id
1 'polypeptide(L)'
;MYKIIASLYRYNMRGFNKSIPYFATLSNILVLFIFIYFLIIVLLDTKSIFDIWHADSKGEQYLIGAILVVPLYSLAWFLFPERKMKEHEALLTKKEYRLGLFFYVFLVIFLMVLLFIVAKARIKN
;
A
#
# COMPACT_ATOMS: atom_id res chain seq x y z
N MET A 1 13.18 -0.94 -6.54
CA MET A 1 11.89 -1.49 -6.08
C MET A 1 12.06 -2.71 -5.17
N TYR A 2 12.60 -3.84 -5.63
CA TYR A 2 12.77 -5.05 -4.81
C TYR A 2 13.58 -4.87 -3.52
N LYS A 3 14.57 -3.97 -3.49
CA LYS A 3 15.33 -3.70 -2.24
C LYS A 3 14.46 -3.11 -1.13
N ILE A 4 13.47 -2.27 -1.44
CA ILE A 4 12.53 -1.71 -0.46
C ILE A 4 11.60 -2.81 0.05
N ILE A 5 11.08 -3.64 -0.86
CA ILE A 5 10.19 -4.76 -0.56
C ILE A 5 10.91 -5.83 0.28
N ALA A 6 12.13 -6.20 -0.09
CA ALA A 6 12.98 -7.10 0.68
C ALA A 6 13.35 -6.50 2.05
N SER A 7 13.49 -5.17 2.14
CA SER A 7 13.69 -4.49 3.43
C SER A 7 12.45 -4.63 4.31
N LEU A 8 11.25 -4.44 3.76
CA LEU A 8 9.99 -4.65 4.48
C LEU A 8 9.79 -6.12 4.89
N TYR A 9 10.15 -7.05 4.00
CA TYR A 9 10.12 -8.48 4.29
C TYR A 9 11.03 -8.82 5.48
N ARG A 10 12.29 -8.37 5.45
CA ARG A 10 13.23 -8.52 6.57
C ARG A 10 12.73 -7.87 7.86
N TYR A 11 12.10 -6.69 7.75
CA TYR A 11 11.50 -6.01 8.89
C TYR A 11 10.41 -6.87 9.53
N ASN A 12 9.48 -7.39 8.72
CA ASN A 12 8.40 -8.26 9.18
C ASN A 12 8.91 -9.62 9.72
N MET A 13 10.04 -10.14 9.22
CA MET A 13 10.69 -11.34 9.78
C MET A 13 11.27 -11.13 11.18
N ARG A 14 11.62 -9.89 11.55
CA ARG A 14 12.27 -9.57 12.84
C ARG A 14 11.29 -9.05 13.90
N GLY A 15 10.06 -8.76 13.53
CA GLY A 15 9.04 -8.19 14.41
C GLY A 15 7.96 -9.18 14.84
N PHE A 16 6.80 -8.64 15.21
CA PHE A 16 5.62 -9.41 15.60
C PHE A 16 5.09 -10.32 14.47
N ASN A 17 5.31 -9.94 13.21
CA ASN A 17 4.81 -10.65 12.03
C ASN A 17 5.73 -11.79 11.56
N LYS A 18 6.68 -12.25 12.38
CA LYS A 18 7.69 -13.24 11.98
C LYS A 18 7.13 -14.59 11.51
N SER A 19 5.92 -14.94 11.92
CA SER A 19 5.22 -16.17 11.50
C SER A 19 4.64 -16.07 10.08
N ILE A 20 4.34 -14.86 9.60
CA ILE A 20 3.71 -14.60 8.31
C ILE A 20 4.32 -13.38 7.58
N PRO A 21 5.66 -13.30 7.44
CA PRO A 21 6.34 -12.08 7.01
C PRO A 21 6.02 -11.70 5.56
N TYR A 22 5.74 -12.69 4.71
CA TYR A 22 5.36 -12.48 3.33
C TYR A 22 3.99 -11.80 3.22
N PHE A 23 2.97 -12.37 3.87
CA PHE A 23 1.63 -11.81 3.91
C PHE A 23 1.63 -10.40 4.51
N ALA A 24 2.35 -10.19 5.62
CA ALA A 24 2.48 -8.86 6.21
C ALA A 24 3.12 -7.84 5.25
N THR A 25 4.09 -8.26 4.45
CA THR A 25 4.74 -7.39 3.46
C THR A 25 3.81 -7.06 2.31
N LEU A 26 3.07 -8.04 1.78
CA LEU A 26 2.05 -7.81 0.75
C LEU A 26 0.94 -6.88 1.25
N SER A 27 0.45 -7.09 2.47
CA SER A 27 -0.57 -6.23 3.07
C SER A 27 -0.07 -4.78 3.22
N ASN A 28 1.18 -4.57 3.64
CA ASN A 28 1.77 -3.23 3.73
C ASN A 28 1.84 -2.53 2.35
N ILE A 29 2.16 -3.29 1.29
CA ILE A 29 2.17 -2.76 -0.08
C ILE A 29 0.75 -2.46 -0.56
N LEU A 30 -0.22 -3.34 -0.25
CA LEU A 30 -1.61 -3.16 -0.63
C LEU A 30 -2.22 -1.91 0.02
N VAL A 31 -1.99 -1.72 1.32
CA VAL A 31 -2.43 -0.51 2.04
C VAL A 31 -1.85 0.75 1.39
N LEU A 32 -0.57 0.71 1.01
CA LEU A 32 0.07 1.82 0.31
C LEU A 32 -0.60 2.10 -1.05
N PHE A 33 -0.91 1.07 -1.84
CA PHE A 33 -1.61 1.25 -3.12
C PHE A 33 -3.03 1.79 -2.95
N ILE A 34 -3.79 1.27 -1.99
CA ILE A 34 -5.14 1.79 -1.67
C ILE A 34 -5.05 3.26 -1.26
N PHE A 35 -4.07 3.61 -0.42
CA PHE A 35 -3.85 4.98 0.01
C PHE A 35 -3.53 5.91 -1.17
N ILE A 36 -2.62 5.51 -2.06
CA ILE A 36 -2.27 6.28 -3.26
C ILE A 36 -3.47 6.42 -4.19
N TYR A 37 -4.23 5.34 -4.41
CA TYR A 37 -5.44 5.36 -5.23
C TYR A 37 -6.47 6.36 -4.67
N PHE A 38 -6.72 6.32 -3.36
CA PHE A 38 -7.62 7.28 -2.72
C PHE A 38 -7.12 8.71 -2.86
N LEU A 39 -5.81 8.96 -2.67
CA LEU A 39 -5.21 10.28 -2.86
C LEU A 39 -5.41 10.81 -4.29
N ILE A 40 -5.25 9.95 -5.31
CA ILE A 40 -5.50 10.31 -6.72
C ILE A 40 -6.96 10.68 -6.94
N ILE A 41 -7.92 9.89 -6.43
CA ILE A 41 -9.36 10.20 -6.54
C ILE A 41 -9.67 11.57 -5.92
N VAL A 42 -9.16 11.83 -4.71
CA VAL A 42 -9.39 13.10 -4.01
C VAL A 42 -8.81 14.27 -4.80
N LEU A 43 -7.64 14.08 -5.42
CA LEU A 43 -6.98 15.11 -6.25
C LEU A 43 -7.72 15.40 -7.57
N LEU A 44 -8.36 14.39 -8.17
CA LEU A 44 -9.02 14.54 -9.47
C LEU A 44 -10.40 15.22 -9.41
N ASP A 45 -10.89 15.60 -8.22
CA ASP A 45 -12.24 16.15 -8.00
C ASP A 45 -13.35 15.35 -8.68
N THR A 46 -13.19 14.03 -8.75
CA THR A 46 -14.10 13.16 -9.45
C THR A 46 -15.31 12.86 -8.58
N LYS A 47 -16.24 13.83 -8.48
CA LYS A 47 -17.60 13.59 -7.93
C LYS A 47 -18.25 12.37 -8.61
N SER A 48 -18.03 12.17 -9.91
CA SER A 48 -18.67 11.09 -10.67
C SER A 48 -18.13 9.68 -10.42
N ILE A 49 -16.92 9.51 -9.84
CA ILE A 49 -16.41 8.16 -9.50
C ILE A 49 -17.09 7.65 -8.21
N PHE A 50 -17.46 8.55 -7.30
CA PHE A 50 -18.25 8.22 -6.11
C PHE A 50 -19.74 8.04 -6.40
N ASP A 51 -20.24 8.49 -7.56
CA ASP A 51 -21.64 8.24 -7.93
C ASP A 51 -21.91 6.73 -8.15
N ILE A 52 -20.90 5.96 -8.57
CA ILE A 52 -20.94 4.48 -8.64
C ILE A 52 -21.02 3.84 -7.24
N TRP A 53 -20.71 4.60 -6.19
CA TRP A 53 -20.69 4.14 -4.80
C TRP A 53 -22.03 4.34 -4.07
N HIS A 54 -23.09 4.79 -4.76
CA HIS A 54 -24.45 4.82 -4.22
C HIS A 54 -25.03 3.39 -4.15
N ALA A 55 -24.51 2.61 -3.21
CA ALA A 55 -25.04 1.30 -2.86
C ALA A 55 -25.99 1.46 -1.66
N ASP A 56 -27.26 1.13 -1.87
CA ASP A 56 -28.33 1.25 -0.87
C ASP A 56 -28.20 0.22 0.27
N SER A 57 -27.37 -0.81 0.08
CA SER A 57 -27.17 -1.87 1.06
C SER A 57 -25.70 -2.07 1.47
N LYS A 58 -25.48 -2.47 2.73
CA LYS A 58 -24.15 -2.84 3.25
C LYS A 58 -23.50 -3.98 2.45
N GLY A 59 -24.30 -4.91 1.91
CA GLY A 59 -23.81 -6.04 1.12
C GLY A 59 -23.18 -5.61 -0.20
N GLU A 60 -23.82 -4.67 -0.91
CA GLU A 60 -23.30 -4.10 -2.16
C GLU A 60 -22.02 -3.28 -1.92
N GLN A 61 -21.95 -2.53 -0.81
CA GLN A 61 -20.73 -1.81 -0.45
C GLN A 61 -19.54 -2.76 -0.21
N TYR A 62 -19.75 -3.91 0.43
CA TYR A 62 -18.71 -4.93 0.58
C TYR A 62 -18.31 -5.59 -0.74
N LEU A 63 -19.27 -5.84 -1.64
CA LEU A 63 -19.01 -6.37 -2.98
C LEU A 63 -18.16 -5.42 -3.82
N ILE A 64 -18.50 -4.13 -3.84
CA ILE A 64 -17.71 -3.09 -4.54
C ILE A 64 -16.30 -3.02 -3.95
N GLY A 65 -16.17 -3.02 -2.61
CA GLY A 65 -14.88 -3.08 -1.94
C GLY A 65 -14.06 -4.31 -2.33
N ALA A 66 -14.68 -5.49 -2.41
CA ALA A 66 -14.02 -6.72 -2.82
C ALA A 66 -13.57 -6.68 -4.29
N ILE A 67 -14.39 -6.14 -5.21
CA ILE A 67 -14.03 -5.96 -6.62
C ILE A 67 -12.81 -5.06 -6.80
N LEU A 68 -12.59 -4.08 -5.90
CA LEU A 68 -11.38 -3.26 -5.90
C LEU A 68 -10.19 -3.95 -5.26
N VAL A 69 -10.38 -4.53 -4.07
CA VAL A 69 -9.26 -5.06 -3.26
C VAL A 69 -8.72 -6.37 -3.83
N VAL A 70 -9.58 -7.25 -4.35
CA VAL A 70 -9.17 -8.59 -4.83
C VAL A 70 -8.22 -8.51 -6.03
N PRO A 71 -8.50 -7.73 -7.09
CA PRO A 71 -7.56 -7.56 -8.19
C PRO A 71 -6.26 -6.89 -7.76
N LEU A 72 -6.31 -5.88 -6.88
CA LEU A 72 -5.12 -5.20 -6.39
C LEU A 72 -4.22 -6.14 -5.58
N TYR A 73 -4.82 -6.97 -4.72
CA TYR A 73 -4.08 -7.97 -3.96
C TYR A 73 -3.49 -9.04 -4.88
N SER A 74 -4.27 -9.52 -5.85
CA SER A 74 -3.82 -10.52 -6.83
C SER A 74 -2.67 -9.98 -7.69
N LEU A 75 -2.74 -8.71 -8.07
CA LEU A 75 -1.68 -8.01 -8.78
C LEU A 75 -0.42 -7.87 -7.92
N ALA A 76 -0.55 -7.47 -6.65
CA ALA A 76 0.58 -7.37 -5.73
C ALA A 76 1.26 -8.74 -5.53
N TRP A 77 0.47 -9.81 -5.36
CA TRP A 77 0.98 -11.17 -5.26
C TRP A 77 1.72 -11.61 -6.53
N PHE A 78 1.17 -11.33 -7.71
CA PHE A 78 1.77 -11.67 -9.00
C PHE A 78 3.08 -10.91 -9.24
N LEU A 79 3.10 -9.59 -8.98
CA LEU A 79 4.27 -8.74 -9.18
C LEU A 79 5.38 -9.04 -8.17
N PHE A 80 5.03 -9.46 -6.96
CA PHE A 80 5.97 -9.67 -5.87
C PHE A 80 5.88 -11.08 -5.29
N PRO A 81 6.34 -12.11 -6.04
CA PRO A 81 6.30 -13.48 -5.56
C PRO A 81 7.27 -13.69 -4.38
N GLU A 82 6.84 -14.51 -3.40
CA GLU A 82 7.58 -14.77 -2.16
C GLU A 82 9.03 -15.21 -2.41
N ARG A 83 9.25 -16.10 -3.38
CA ARG A 83 10.58 -16.62 -3.72
C ARG A 83 11.56 -15.49 -4.03
N LYS A 84 11.15 -14.53 -4.87
CA LYS A 84 12.00 -13.38 -5.23
C LYS A 84 12.26 -12.49 -4.01
N MET A 85 11.29 -12.32 -3.12
CA MET A 85 11.49 -11.54 -1.88
C MET A 85 12.53 -12.21 -0.98
N LYS A 86 12.48 -13.53 -0.79
CA LYS A 86 13.47 -14.30 -0.01
C LYS A 86 14.87 -14.19 -0.61
N GLU A 87 15.00 -14.38 -1.93
CA GLU A 87 16.28 -14.25 -2.64
C GLU A 87 16.87 -12.85 -2.46
N HIS A 88 16.07 -11.79 -2.65
CA HIS A 88 16.54 -10.41 -2.49
C HIS A 88 16.81 -10.04 -1.03
N GLU A 89 16.09 -10.63 -0.08
CA GLU A 89 16.37 -10.46 1.34
C GLU A 89 17.71 -11.06 1.72
N ALA A 90 18.03 -12.27 1.26
CA ALA A 90 19.31 -12.91 1.53
C ALA A 90 20.50 -12.08 1.00
N LEU A 91 20.33 -11.43 -0.16
CA LEU A 91 21.33 -10.57 -0.78
C LEU A 91 21.40 -9.16 -0.17
N LEU A 92 20.46 -8.79 0.68
CA LEU A 92 20.32 -7.42 1.18
C LEU A 92 21.38 -7.13 2.25
N THR A 93 22.24 -6.14 2.01
CA THR A 93 23.20 -5.70 3.02
C THR A 93 22.53 -4.91 4.15
N LYS A 94 23.19 -4.77 5.31
CA LYS A 94 22.66 -3.98 6.45
C LYS A 94 22.45 -2.51 6.10
N LYS A 95 23.29 -1.95 5.20
CA LYS A 95 23.18 -0.56 4.73
C LYS A 95 21.97 -0.39 3.82
N GLU A 96 21.80 -1.30 2.86
CA GLU A 96 20.66 -1.28 1.94
C GLU A 96 19.33 -1.50 2.65
N TYR A 97 19.29 -2.38 3.66
CA TYR A 97 18.12 -2.54 4.52
C TYR A 97 17.71 -1.22 5.18
N ARG A 98 18.67 -0.51 5.81
CA ARG A 98 18.39 0.76 6.48
C ARG A 98 17.90 1.82 5.49
N LEU A 99 18.54 1.90 4.32
CA LEU A 99 18.13 2.82 3.26
C LEU A 99 16.74 2.47 2.73
N GLY A 100 16.46 1.20 2.46
CA GLY A 100 15.16 0.74 1.97
C GLY A 100 14.03 1.04 2.96
N LEU A 101 14.25 0.80 4.25
CA LEU A 101 13.31 1.15 5.31
C LEU A 101 13.12 2.68 5.41
N PHE A 102 14.20 3.45 5.34
CA PHE A 102 14.16 4.92 5.34
C PHE A 102 13.31 5.45 4.18
N PHE A 103 13.55 4.99 2.95
CA PHE A 103 12.78 5.42 1.80
C PHE A 103 11.29 5.04 1.91
N TYR A 104 10.97 3.88 2.48
CA TYR A 104 9.58 3.49 2.72
C TYR A 104 8.89 4.44 3.71
N VAL A 105 9.50 4.69 4.87
CA VAL A 105 8.94 5.59 5.89
C VAL A 105 8.83 7.02 5.35
N PHE A 106 9.86 7.49 4.66
CA PHE A 106 9.85 8.80 3.99
C PHE A 106 8.68 8.92 3.00
N LEU A 107 8.46 7.90 2.17
CA LEU A 107 7.34 7.88 1.22
C LEU A 107 5.99 7.95 1.94
N VAL A 108 5.80 7.20 3.03
CA VAL A 108 4.55 7.24 3.82
C VAL A 108 4.31 8.63 4.41
N ILE A 109 5.34 9.24 5.01
CA ILE A 109 5.23 10.60 5.56
C ILE A 109 4.90 11.61 4.46
N PHE A 110 5.60 11.54 3.33
CA PHE A 110 5.36 12.42 2.19
C PHE A 110 3.91 12.32 1.69
N LEU A 111 3.38 11.10 1.59
CA LEU A 111 1.99 10.84 1.20
C LEU A 111 0.98 11.37 2.24
N MET A 112 1.26 11.26 3.55
CA MET A 112 0.41 11.84 4.58
C MET A 112 0.38 13.38 4.52
N VAL A 113 1.52 14.01 4.28
CA VAL A 113 1.61 15.47 4.13
C VAL A 113 0.82 15.94 2.90
N LEU A 114 0.96 15.24 1.77
CA LEU A 114 0.16 15.52 0.57
C LEU A 114 -1.34 15.41 0.87
N LEU A 115 -1.77 14.34 1.54
CA LEU A 115 -3.18 14.17 1.90
C LEU A 115 -3.67 15.33 2.78
N PHE A 116 -2.87 15.77 3.76
CA PHE A 116 -3.21 16.90 4.61
C PHE A 116 -3.36 18.20 3.83
N ILE A 117 -2.45 18.48 2.90
CA ILE A 117 -2.52 19.68 2.03
C ILE A 117 -3.80 19.64 1.19
N VAL A 118 -4.10 18.49 0.57
CA VAL A 118 -5.29 18.31 -0.26
C VAL A 118 -6.57 18.45 0.55
N ALA A 119 -6.65 17.81 1.72
CA ALA A 119 -7.78 17.92 2.63
C ALA A 119 -8.01 19.38 3.06
N LYS A 120 -6.95 20.10 3.42
CA LYS A 120 -7.02 21.52 3.79
C LYS A 120 -7.44 22.41 2.62
N ALA A 121 -6.97 22.15 1.41
CA ALA A 121 -7.36 22.89 0.21
C ALA A 121 -8.86 22.72 -0.10
N ARG A 122 -9.40 21.52 0.10
CA ARG A 122 -10.82 21.21 -0.13
C ARG A 122 -11.77 21.80 0.92
N ILE A 123 -11.34 21.99 2.18
CA ILE A 123 -12.17 22.66 3.20
C ILE A 123 -12.35 24.16 2.90
N LYS A 124 -11.43 24.77 2.14
CA LYS A 124 -11.47 26.19 1.79
C LYS A 124 -12.29 26.52 0.53
N ASN A 125 -12.60 25.52 -0.29
CA ASN A 125 -13.43 25.65 -1.51
C ASN A 125 -14.85 25.20 -1.22
#